data_AF-A0A1I0Y436-F1
#
_entry.id   AF-A0A1I0Y436-F1
#
_cell.length_a   1.000
_cell.length_b   1.000
_cell.length_c   1.000
_cell.angle_alpha   90.00
_cell.angle_beta   90.00
_cell.angle_gamma   90.00
#
_symmetry.space_group_name_H-M   'P 1'
#
loop_
_entity.id
_entity.type
_entity.pdbx_description
1 polymer ?
#
loop_
_entity_poly.entity_id
_entity_poly.type
_entity_poly.pdbx_seq_one_letter_code
_entity_poly.pdbx_strand_id
1 'polypeptide(L)'
;MSIQFKCFPGGRRKAVTFSFDDGRTHDRRLVEAMNRYGLKGTFHLNAGKLGLEGYVGADEIAGLFEGHEVSAHTINHPFLDLLPTDALAGEIWEDRKALERLTGYPVRGMSYPFGTYDDRVVAALPAFGIEYARTTNSHGGYRLPADFLRWHPTCHHKQMVERTEDFLGYQDRFGRMSLLYIWGHSYEFESDDNWHLVDTVGEQLAGADDVWKATNAEIVAYKQALDRLRFSADCTIVHNPSALEVWIAADGEAVPVGPGELKRL
;
A
#
# COMPACT_ATOMS: atom_id res chain seq x y z
N MET A 1 0.90 -20.37 -26.43
CA MET A 1 0.85 -20.29 -24.96
C MET A 1 0.14 -19.01 -24.57
N SER A 2 -0.79 -19.08 -23.64
CA SER A 2 -1.52 -17.93 -23.09
C SER A 2 -0.88 -17.51 -21.77
N ILE A 3 -0.45 -16.25 -21.68
CA ILE A 3 0.14 -15.68 -20.46
C ILE A 3 -0.78 -14.62 -19.88
N GLN A 4 -1.02 -14.67 -18.57
CA GLN A 4 -1.87 -13.71 -17.87
C GLN A 4 -1.25 -13.30 -16.52
N PHE A 5 -1.23 -11.99 -16.23
CA PHE A 5 -0.81 -11.44 -14.93
C PHE A 5 -2.00 -11.39 -13.96
N LYS A 6 -2.32 -12.55 -13.41
CA LYS A 6 -3.51 -12.75 -12.57
C LYS A 6 -3.19 -13.32 -11.20
N CYS A 7 -1.92 -13.42 -10.84
CA CYS A 7 -1.48 -14.04 -9.60
C CYS A 7 -0.68 -13.04 -8.77
N PHE A 8 -0.92 -13.04 -7.46
CA PHE A 8 -0.09 -12.50 -6.41
C PHE A 8 0.91 -13.58 -5.93
N PRO A 9 1.86 -13.26 -5.01
CA PRO A 9 2.78 -14.24 -4.46
C PRO A 9 2.09 -15.52 -3.97
N GLY A 10 2.68 -16.68 -4.27
CA GLY A 10 2.14 -17.99 -3.94
C GLY A 10 0.94 -18.42 -4.80
N GLY A 11 0.75 -17.80 -5.98
CA GLY A 11 -0.36 -18.15 -6.89
C GLY A 11 -1.72 -17.61 -6.45
N ARG A 12 -1.76 -16.76 -5.42
CA ARG A 12 -2.98 -16.16 -4.86
C ARG A 12 -3.67 -15.26 -5.88
N ARG A 13 -5.00 -15.10 -5.75
CA ARG A 13 -5.78 -14.16 -6.59
C ARG A 13 -6.14 -12.87 -5.88
N LYS A 14 -6.01 -12.84 -4.55
CA LYS A 14 -6.45 -11.76 -3.69
C LYS A 14 -5.29 -11.20 -2.87
N ALA A 15 -5.33 -9.89 -2.65
CA ALA A 15 -4.48 -9.20 -1.70
C ALA A 15 -5.28 -8.20 -0.89
N VAL A 16 -4.81 -7.91 0.32
CA VAL A 16 -5.34 -6.86 1.19
C VAL A 16 -4.19 -5.96 1.64
N THR A 17 -4.47 -4.65 1.67
CA THR A 17 -3.55 -3.66 2.21
C THR A 17 -4.30 -2.59 2.98
N PHE A 18 -3.59 -1.97 3.92
CA PHE A 18 -4.12 -0.97 4.84
C PHE A 18 -3.24 0.27 4.82
N SER A 19 -3.83 1.44 4.98
CA SER A 19 -3.05 2.64 5.26
C SER A 19 -3.68 3.58 6.28
N PHE A 20 -2.87 4.16 7.15
CA PHE A 20 -3.28 5.11 8.16
C PHE A 20 -2.41 6.37 8.11
N ASP A 21 -3.01 7.54 8.35
CA ASP A 21 -2.34 8.83 8.21
C ASP A 21 -1.96 9.47 9.56
N ASP A 22 -1.14 10.53 9.46
CA ASP A 22 -0.79 11.53 10.47
C ASP A 22 0.22 11.13 11.55
N GLY A 23 0.44 9.84 11.83
CA GLY A 23 1.39 9.45 12.89
C GLY A 23 0.88 9.79 14.30
N ARG A 24 -0.39 9.50 14.57
CA ARG A 24 -1.04 9.82 15.84
C ARG A 24 -0.67 8.79 16.90
N THR A 25 -0.69 9.17 18.17
CA THR A 25 -0.35 8.25 19.29
C THR A 25 -1.18 6.97 19.33
N HIS A 26 -2.36 6.97 18.71
CA HIS A 26 -3.25 5.82 18.56
C HIS A 26 -2.68 4.74 17.63
N ASP A 27 -1.71 5.08 16.77
CA ASP A 27 -1.01 4.12 15.92
C ASP A 27 -0.34 3.02 16.75
N ARG A 28 0.08 3.31 17.99
CA ARG A 28 0.63 2.30 18.91
C ARG A 28 -0.32 1.12 19.13
N ARG A 29 -1.58 1.42 19.45
CA ARG A 29 -2.62 0.40 19.67
C ARG A 29 -3.00 -0.32 18.38
N LEU A 30 -3.04 0.43 17.27
CA LEU A 30 -3.40 -0.12 15.96
C LEU A 30 -2.32 -1.10 15.45
N VAL A 31 -1.06 -0.70 15.47
CA VAL A 31 0.09 -1.56 15.13
C VAL A 31 0.06 -2.84 15.98
N GLU A 32 -0.09 -2.71 17.31
CA GLU A 32 -0.15 -3.87 18.19
C GLU A 32 -1.25 -4.83 17.77
N ALA A 33 -2.45 -4.32 17.49
CA ALA A 33 -3.57 -5.14 17.03
C ALA A 33 -3.28 -5.78 15.66
N MET A 34 -2.78 -5.03 14.69
CA MET A 34 -2.42 -5.56 13.36
C MET A 34 -1.39 -6.70 13.46
N ASN A 35 -0.38 -6.54 14.32
CA ASN A 35 0.64 -7.54 14.56
C ASN A 35 0.08 -8.84 15.14
N ARG A 36 -0.91 -8.77 16.05
CA ARG A 36 -1.58 -9.97 16.59
C ARG A 36 -2.20 -10.85 15.51
N TYR A 37 -2.69 -10.23 14.43
CA TYR A 37 -3.36 -10.92 13.32
C TYR A 37 -2.46 -11.16 12.10
N GLY A 38 -1.17 -10.84 12.18
CA GLY A 38 -0.24 -10.95 11.06
C GLY A 38 -0.58 -10.03 9.88
N LEU A 39 -1.27 -8.92 10.16
CA LEU A 39 -1.60 -7.90 9.16
C LEU A 39 -0.43 -6.95 8.96
N LYS A 40 -0.35 -6.37 7.76
CA LYS A 40 0.63 -5.35 7.41
C LYS A 40 -0.09 -4.04 7.07
N GLY A 41 0.46 -2.93 7.55
CA GLY A 41 -0.07 -1.59 7.29
C GLY A 41 0.97 -0.66 6.69
N THR A 42 0.47 0.43 6.11
CA THR A 42 1.25 1.55 5.59
C THR A 42 0.89 2.80 6.38
N PHE A 43 1.85 3.43 7.04
CA PHE A 43 1.62 4.59 7.88
C PHE A 43 2.21 5.83 7.21
N HIS A 44 1.34 6.73 6.75
CA HIS A 44 1.73 7.98 6.10
C HIS A 44 1.96 9.04 7.17
N LEU A 45 3.22 9.32 7.46
CA LEU A 45 3.62 10.17 8.59
C LEU A 45 3.96 11.58 8.13
N ASN A 46 3.72 12.57 8.99
CA ASN A 46 4.24 13.92 8.84
C ASN A 46 5.46 14.09 9.74
N ALA A 47 6.68 14.05 9.22
CA ALA A 47 7.88 14.13 10.06
C ALA A 47 7.97 15.44 10.87
N GLY A 48 7.37 16.53 10.40
CA GLY A 48 7.33 17.81 11.09
C GLY A 48 6.39 17.84 12.29
N LYS A 49 5.50 16.85 12.43
CA LYS A 49 4.57 16.72 13.55
C LYS A 49 5.02 15.72 14.62
N LEU A 50 6.04 14.90 14.32
CA LEU A 50 6.52 13.88 15.25
C LEU A 50 7.02 14.51 16.56
N GLY A 51 6.61 13.93 17.69
CA GLY A 51 6.92 14.42 19.04
C GLY A 51 6.06 15.59 19.52
N LEU A 52 5.16 16.14 18.70
CA LEU A 52 4.15 17.09 19.16
C LEU A 52 3.05 16.37 19.97
N GLU A 53 2.27 17.13 20.74
CA GLU A 53 1.17 16.58 21.54
C GLU A 53 0.17 15.80 20.66
N GLY A 54 -0.09 14.54 21.04
CA GLY A 54 -0.97 13.62 20.30
C GLY A 54 -0.34 12.95 19.08
N TYR A 55 0.94 13.19 18.79
CA TYR A 55 1.72 12.51 17.75
C TYR A 55 2.74 11.54 18.36
N VAL A 56 3.12 10.51 17.60
CA VAL A 56 4.20 9.60 18.02
C VAL A 56 5.56 10.30 18.00
N GLY A 57 6.48 9.86 18.85
CA GLY A 57 7.84 10.35 18.93
C GLY A 57 8.67 9.92 17.72
N ALA A 58 9.69 10.71 17.36
CA ALA A 58 10.59 10.35 16.27
C ALA A 58 11.46 9.14 16.61
N ASP A 59 11.81 8.97 17.88
CA ASP A 59 12.66 7.89 18.41
C ASP A 59 12.00 6.52 18.42
N GLU A 60 10.66 6.46 18.46
CA GLU A 60 9.93 5.19 18.41
C GLU A 60 9.61 4.70 16.99
N ILE A 61 9.74 5.54 15.95
CA ILE A 61 9.29 5.22 14.58
C ILE A 61 9.82 3.88 14.06
N ALA A 62 11.13 3.64 14.22
CA ALA A 62 11.76 2.43 13.70
C ALA A 62 11.20 1.15 14.35
N GLY A 63 11.01 1.17 15.67
CA GLY A 63 10.51 0.02 16.42
C GLY A 63 8.99 -0.13 16.33
N LEU A 64 8.25 0.98 16.37
CA LEU A 64 6.80 1.00 16.30
C LEU A 64 6.31 0.43 14.96
N PHE A 65 6.95 0.78 13.85
CA PHE A 65 6.51 0.34 12.53
C PHE A 65 7.30 -0.84 11.97
N GLU A 66 7.96 -1.63 12.82
CA GLU A 66 8.63 -2.87 12.40
C GLU A 66 7.62 -3.83 11.76
N GLY A 67 7.95 -4.35 10.56
CA GLY A 67 7.04 -5.19 9.78
C GLY A 67 5.94 -4.44 9.03
N HIS A 68 5.86 -3.12 9.18
CA HIS A 68 4.98 -2.21 8.47
C HIS A 68 5.77 -1.26 7.56
N GLU A 69 5.05 -0.52 6.71
CA GLU A 69 5.65 0.53 5.90
C GLU A 69 5.44 1.89 6.55
N VAL A 70 6.50 2.70 6.59
CA VAL A 70 6.45 4.14 6.83
C VAL A 70 6.53 4.84 5.47
N SER A 71 5.58 5.73 5.26
CA SER A 71 5.31 6.40 4.00
C SER A 71 5.17 7.91 4.25
N ALA A 72 5.35 8.74 3.21
CA ALA A 72 5.33 10.19 3.37
C ALA A 72 3.89 10.73 3.48
N HIS A 73 3.71 11.82 4.21
CA HIS A 73 2.46 12.58 4.22
C HIS A 73 2.70 14.08 4.12
N THR A 74 3.85 14.50 3.60
CA THR A 74 4.41 15.86 3.65
C THR A 74 4.85 16.27 5.05
N ILE A 75 5.79 17.21 5.12
CA ILE A 75 6.38 17.59 6.40
C ILE A 75 5.37 18.34 7.29
N ASN A 76 4.55 19.23 6.73
CA ASN A 76 3.65 20.11 7.49
C ASN A 76 2.15 19.88 7.24
N HIS A 77 1.77 18.94 6.37
CA HIS A 77 0.37 18.66 6.00
C HIS A 77 -0.39 19.86 5.39
N PRO A 78 0.10 20.50 4.30
CA PRO A 78 -0.59 21.60 3.63
C PRO A 78 -1.51 21.12 2.49
N PHE A 79 -2.36 22.01 1.98
CA PHE A 79 -3.10 21.79 0.72
C PHE A 79 -2.16 21.92 -0.48
N LEU A 80 -1.81 20.80 -1.14
CA LEU A 80 -0.72 20.75 -2.12
C LEU A 80 -1.04 21.47 -3.44
N ASP A 81 -2.31 21.49 -3.83
CA ASP A 81 -2.82 22.19 -5.01
C ASP A 81 -2.67 23.73 -4.88
N LEU A 82 -2.62 24.25 -3.66
CA LEU A 82 -2.42 25.67 -3.38
C LEU A 82 -0.95 26.10 -3.27
N LEU A 83 0.00 25.15 -3.29
CA LEU A 83 1.42 25.45 -3.16
C LEU A 83 2.08 25.77 -4.51
N PRO A 84 3.00 26.75 -4.57
CA PRO A 84 3.91 26.85 -5.69
C PRO A 84 4.84 25.61 -5.76
N THR A 85 5.37 25.31 -6.93
CA THR A 85 6.08 24.05 -7.21
C THR A 85 7.36 23.87 -6.38
N ASP A 86 8.05 24.96 -6.05
CA ASP A 86 9.24 24.97 -5.19
C ASP A 86 8.88 24.63 -3.73
N ALA A 87 7.78 25.19 -3.19
CA ALA A 87 7.28 24.83 -1.87
C ALA A 87 6.82 23.37 -1.81
N LEU A 88 6.14 22.88 -2.86
CA LEU A 88 5.76 21.47 -2.99
C LEU A 88 6.98 20.53 -2.87
N ALA A 89 8.10 20.88 -3.50
CA ALA A 89 9.33 20.10 -3.42
C ALA A 89 9.86 20.03 -1.98
N GLY A 90 9.88 21.16 -1.27
CA GLY A 90 10.30 21.21 0.13
C GLY A 90 9.44 20.33 1.03
N GLU A 91 8.11 20.39 0.84
CA GLU A 91 7.16 19.63 1.66
C GLU A 91 7.34 18.12 1.56
N ILE A 92 7.61 17.61 0.36
CA ILE A 92 7.79 16.16 0.12
C ILE A 92 9.22 15.73 0.44
N TRP A 93 10.22 16.52 0.02
CA TRP A 93 11.62 16.11 0.11
C TRP A 93 12.13 16.09 1.55
N GLU A 94 11.78 17.10 2.35
CA GLU A 94 12.21 17.16 3.75
C GLU A 94 11.52 16.10 4.61
N ASP A 95 10.26 15.78 4.31
CA ASP A 95 9.52 14.70 4.95
C ASP A 95 10.20 13.35 4.70
N ARG A 96 10.41 13.01 3.41
CA ARG A 96 11.12 11.78 3.01
C ARG A 96 12.49 11.69 3.67
N LYS A 97 13.31 12.74 3.58
CA LYS A 97 14.64 12.75 4.19
C LYS A 97 14.60 12.50 5.69
N ALA A 98 13.63 13.06 6.40
CA ALA A 98 13.50 12.86 7.84
C ALA A 98 13.07 11.42 8.15
N LEU A 99 12.04 10.92 7.49
CA LEU A 99 11.54 9.55 7.68
C LEU A 99 12.60 8.50 7.33
N GLU A 100 13.30 8.66 6.20
CA GLU A 100 14.39 7.76 5.77
C GLU A 100 15.53 7.66 6.80
N ARG A 101 15.84 8.77 7.51
CA ARG A 101 16.83 8.74 8.61
C ARG A 101 16.34 7.94 9.81
N LEU A 102 15.04 7.92 10.06
CA LEU A 102 14.45 7.19 11.18
C LEU A 102 14.29 5.70 10.86
N THR A 103 13.93 5.38 9.61
CA THR A 103 13.56 4.02 9.21
C THR A 103 14.71 3.22 8.60
N GLY A 104 15.72 3.90 8.05
CA GLY A 104 16.87 3.25 7.41
C GLY A 104 16.59 2.68 6.02
N TYR A 105 15.44 2.99 5.41
CA TYR A 105 15.11 2.58 4.03
C TYR A 105 14.50 3.74 3.22
N PRO A 106 14.56 3.70 1.88
CA PRO A 106 13.96 4.72 1.03
C PRO A 106 12.44 4.80 1.17
N VAL A 107 11.90 5.97 1.50
CA VAL A 107 10.46 6.20 1.57
C VAL A 107 9.95 6.53 0.17
N ARG A 108 9.12 5.67 -0.41
CA ARG A 108 8.67 5.75 -1.82
C ARG A 108 7.17 5.97 -1.97
N GLY A 109 6.42 5.91 -0.89
CA GLY A 109 4.98 6.10 -0.88
C GLY A 109 4.55 7.47 -0.37
N MET A 110 3.30 7.81 -0.65
CA MET A 110 2.65 9.00 -0.09
C MET A 110 1.13 8.82 0.09
N SER A 111 0.50 9.66 0.91
CA SER A 111 -0.92 10.01 0.78
C SER A 111 -1.07 11.53 0.67
N TYR A 112 -2.07 12.01 -0.08
CA TYR A 112 -2.29 13.45 -0.28
C TYR A 112 -2.95 14.08 0.94
N PRO A 113 -2.32 15.07 1.63
CA PRO A 113 -2.95 15.80 2.72
C PRO A 113 -4.28 16.41 2.28
N PHE A 114 -5.30 16.26 3.12
CA PHE A 114 -6.68 16.67 2.85
C PHE A 114 -7.28 16.09 1.54
N GLY A 115 -6.64 15.11 0.92
CA GLY A 115 -7.03 14.58 -0.40
C GLY A 115 -6.84 15.55 -1.56
N THR A 116 -6.09 16.64 -1.37
CA THR A 116 -5.91 17.68 -2.39
C THR A 116 -4.74 17.38 -3.32
N TYR A 117 -5.01 17.41 -4.62
CA TYR A 117 -4.02 17.24 -5.68
C TYR A 117 -4.56 17.75 -7.02
N ASP A 118 -3.66 18.13 -7.92
CA ASP A 118 -3.93 18.44 -9.32
C ASP A 118 -2.92 17.71 -10.22
N ASP A 119 -3.05 17.84 -11.54
CA ASP A 119 -2.14 17.17 -12.48
C ASP A 119 -0.68 17.64 -12.34
N ARG A 120 -0.45 18.88 -11.89
CA ARG A 120 0.89 19.41 -11.65
C ARG A 120 1.53 18.72 -10.45
N VAL A 121 0.80 18.58 -9.34
CA VAL A 121 1.27 17.86 -8.15
C VAL A 121 1.58 16.41 -8.52
N VAL A 122 0.65 15.72 -9.19
CA VAL A 122 0.84 14.32 -9.57
C VAL A 122 2.05 14.14 -10.48
N ALA A 123 2.23 15.01 -11.48
CA ALA A 123 3.36 14.94 -12.41
C ALA A 123 4.73 15.18 -11.74
N ALA A 124 4.76 15.90 -10.61
CA ALA A 124 6.00 16.19 -9.88
C ALA A 124 6.47 15.01 -9.00
N LEU A 125 5.54 14.17 -8.52
CA LEU A 125 5.83 13.09 -7.56
C LEU A 125 6.96 12.13 -7.99
N PRO A 126 7.04 11.66 -9.25
CA PRO A 126 8.13 10.77 -9.67
C PRO A 126 9.52 11.42 -9.58
N ALA A 127 9.63 12.74 -9.83
CA ALA A 127 10.90 13.45 -9.68
C ALA A 127 11.36 13.52 -8.22
N PHE A 128 10.42 13.40 -7.27
CA PHE A 128 10.71 13.25 -5.85
C PHE A 128 10.82 11.79 -5.42
N GLY A 129 10.85 10.84 -6.36
CA GLY A 129 11.01 9.42 -6.07
C GLY A 129 9.80 8.76 -5.42
N ILE A 130 8.62 9.37 -5.51
CA ILE A 130 7.35 8.79 -5.07
C ILE A 130 6.81 7.87 -6.19
N GLU A 131 6.47 6.64 -5.82
CA GLU A 131 6.01 5.58 -6.73
C GLU A 131 4.51 5.35 -6.65
N TYR A 132 3.88 5.72 -5.53
CA TYR A 132 2.44 5.67 -5.35
C TYR A 132 1.96 6.78 -4.41
N ALA A 133 0.71 7.20 -4.57
CA ALA A 133 0.07 8.17 -3.70
C ALA A 133 -1.42 7.85 -3.52
N ARG A 134 -1.86 7.70 -2.26
CA ARG A 134 -3.26 7.44 -1.94
C ARG A 134 -4.09 8.72 -1.87
N THR A 135 -5.26 8.68 -2.50
CA THR A 135 -6.28 9.74 -2.45
C THR A 135 -7.36 9.45 -1.41
N THR A 136 -8.18 10.43 -1.03
CA THR A 136 -9.35 10.21 -0.14
C THR A 136 -10.58 9.62 -0.85
N ASN A 137 -10.56 9.47 -2.18
CA ASN A 137 -11.68 8.94 -2.95
C ASN A 137 -11.75 7.41 -2.83
N SER A 138 -12.81 6.90 -2.20
CA SER A 138 -13.06 5.45 -2.13
C SER A 138 -13.93 4.99 -3.30
N HIS A 139 -13.52 3.92 -4.00
CA HIS A 139 -14.25 3.44 -5.18
C HIS A 139 -15.13 2.20 -4.92
N GLY A 140 -15.11 1.63 -3.71
CA GLY A 140 -15.99 0.54 -3.27
C GLY A 140 -15.80 -0.81 -3.96
N GLY A 141 -14.76 -0.99 -4.76
CA GLY A 141 -14.49 -2.22 -5.50
C GLY A 141 -13.14 -2.84 -5.16
N TYR A 142 -12.78 -3.91 -5.86
CA TYR A 142 -11.57 -4.70 -5.57
C TYR A 142 -10.54 -4.70 -6.68
N ARG A 143 -10.47 -3.63 -7.47
CA ARG A 143 -9.54 -3.52 -8.61
C ARG A 143 -8.21 -2.91 -8.18
N LEU A 144 -7.12 -3.32 -8.83
CA LEU A 144 -5.89 -2.54 -8.79
C LEU A 144 -6.08 -1.16 -9.46
N PRO A 145 -5.32 -0.14 -9.04
CA PRO A 145 -5.36 1.17 -9.68
C PRO A 145 -4.78 1.10 -11.09
N ALA A 146 -5.29 1.95 -11.98
CA ALA A 146 -4.67 2.16 -13.29
C ALA A 146 -3.44 3.08 -13.20
N ASP A 147 -3.41 3.93 -12.17
CA ASP A 147 -2.34 4.87 -11.86
C ASP A 147 -2.10 4.84 -10.35
N PHE A 148 -0.94 4.37 -9.92
CA PHE A 148 -0.57 4.30 -8.52
C PHE A 148 -0.39 5.67 -7.86
N LEU A 149 -0.17 6.74 -8.63
CA LEU A 149 -0.13 8.11 -8.11
C LEU A 149 -1.53 8.70 -7.90
N ARG A 150 -2.57 8.02 -8.38
CA ARG A 150 -3.99 8.34 -8.11
C ARG A 150 -4.67 7.09 -7.55
N TRP A 151 -4.08 6.54 -6.48
CA TRP A 151 -4.58 5.30 -5.89
C TRP A 151 -5.80 5.57 -5.00
N HIS A 152 -6.97 5.30 -5.56
CA HIS A 152 -8.24 5.30 -4.84
C HIS A 152 -8.35 4.02 -3.99
N PRO A 153 -8.52 4.10 -2.66
CA PRO A 153 -8.77 2.93 -1.83
C PRO A 153 -10.14 2.30 -2.12
N THR A 154 -10.34 1.07 -1.65
CA THR A 154 -11.64 0.40 -1.68
C THR A 154 -12.62 1.13 -0.77
N CYS A 155 -12.24 1.35 0.50
CA CYS A 155 -13.13 1.95 1.49
C CYS A 155 -12.38 2.57 2.67
N HIS A 156 -13.08 3.45 3.39
CA HIS A 156 -12.66 3.92 4.70
C HIS A 156 -12.84 2.82 5.78
N HIS A 157 -12.11 2.90 6.90
CA HIS A 157 -12.13 1.91 7.98
C HIS A 157 -13.55 1.69 8.54
N LYS A 158 -14.40 2.72 8.52
CA LYS A 158 -15.81 2.62 8.96
C LYS A 158 -16.63 1.57 8.20
N GLN A 159 -16.19 1.15 7.01
CA GLN A 159 -16.85 0.13 6.18
C GLN A 159 -16.03 -1.17 6.10
N MET A 160 -14.95 -1.29 6.87
CA MET A 160 -13.97 -2.37 6.67
C MET A 160 -14.53 -3.77 6.93
N VAL A 161 -15.47 -3.94 7.87
CA VAL A 161 -16.09 -5.24 8.16
C VAL A 161 -16.90 -5.71 6.96
N GLU A 162 -17.90 -4.93 6.53
CA GLU A 162 -18.74 -5.24 5.36
C GLU A 162 -17.88 -5.50 4.11
N ARG A 163 -16.88 -4.66 3.86
CA ARG A 163 -16.03 -4.77 2.67
C ARG A 163 -15.07 -5.95 2.72
N THR A 164 -14.63 -6.36 3.91
CA THR A 164 -13.80 -7.56 4.08
C THR A 164 -14.64 -8.81 3.87
N GLU A 165 -15.85 -8.87 4.42
CA GLU A 165 -16.77 -9.99 4.23
C GLU A 165 -17.12 -10.20 2.75
N ASP A 166 -17.53 -9.13 2.06
CA ASP A 166 -17.80 -9.18 0.60
C ASP A 166 -16.53 -9.59 -0.17
N PHE A 167 -15.35 -9.06 0.19
CA PHE A 167 -14.10 -9.39 -0.47
C PHE A 167 -13.71 -10.87 -0.32
N LEU A 168 -13.91 -11.47 0.85
CA LEU A 168 -13.60 -12.88 1.07
C LEU A 168 -14.49 -13.80 0.19
N GLY A 169 -15.77 -13.44 0.01
CA GLY A 169 -16.66 -14.14 -0.93
C GLY A 169 -16.45 -13.77 -2.40
N TYR A 170 -15.82 -12.63 -2.69
CA TYR A 170 -15.70 -12.09 -4.04
C TYR A 170 -14.89 -12.98 -4.98
N GLN A 171 -15.36 -13.13 -6.22
CA GLN A 171 -14.63 -13.78 -7.31
C GLN A 171 -14.72 -12.90 -8.56
N ASP A 172 -13.57 -12.42 -9.06
CA ASP A 172 -13.55 -11.62 -10.28
C ASP A 172 -13.96 -12.49 -11.48
N ARG A 173 -14.95 -12.02 -12.25
CA ARG A 173 -15.54 -12.76 -13.37
C ARG A 173 -14.55 -13.07 -14.49
N PHE A 174 -13.45 -12.32 -14.57
CA PHE A 174 -12.41 -12.48 -15.59
C PHE A 174 -11.10 -13.04 -15.01
N GLY A 175 -11.12 -13.44 -13.73
CA GLY A 175 -9.96 -13.95 -13.00
C GLY A 175 -8.87 -12.91 -12.75
N ARG A 176 -9.19 -11.62 -12.73
CA ARG A 176 -8.22 -10.55 -12.43
C ARG A 176 -7.75 -10.65 -10.97
N MET A 177 -6.54 -10.16 -10.72
CA MET A 177 -6.08 -9.90 -9.36
C MET A 177 -7.04 -8.94 -8.67
N SER A 178 -7.44 -9.29 -7.45
CA SER A 178 -8.38 -8.52 -6.64
C SER A 178 -7.69 -7.95 -5.40
N LEU A 179 -7.92 -6.68 -5.11
CA LEU A 179 -7.26 -5.94 -4.05
C LEU A 179 -8.29 -5.24 -3.16
N LEU A 180 -8.30 -5.56 -1.87
CA LEU A 180 -8.98 -4.77 -0.85
C LEU A 180 -8.00 -3.76 -0.26
N TYR A 181 -8.30 -2.46 -0.41
CA TYR A 181 -7.51 -1.39 0.19
C TYR A 181 -8.35 -0.59 1.18
N ILE A 182 -8.05 -0.72 2.48
CA ILE A 182 -8.72 -0.01 3.57
C ILE A 182 -7.86 1.15 4.05
N TRP A 183 -8.46 2.32 4.27
CA TRP A 183 -7.76 3.49 4.81
C TRP A 183 -8.50 4.18 5.95
N GLY A 184 -7.81 4.99 6.74
CA GLY A 184 -8.42 5.88 7.72
C GLY A 184 -7.39 6.54 8.61
N HIS A 185 -7.80 7.01 9.78
CA HIS A 185 -6.89 7.49 10.82
C HIS A 185 -7.10 6.71 12.11
N SER A 186 -6.01 6.39 12.80
CA SER A 186 -6.09 5.58 14.02
C SER A 186 -6.84 6.26 15.17
N TYR A 187 -6.83 7.60 15.23
CA TYR A 187 -7.58 8.36 16.24
C TYR A 187 -9.10 8.28 16.06
N GLU A 188 -9.58 7.96 14.85
CA GLU A 188 -11.02 7.82 14.60
C GLU A 188 -11.57 6.59 15.31
N PHE A 189 -10.78 5.53 15.50
CA PHE A 189 -11.23 4.35 16.24
C PHE A 189 -11.58 4.67 17.70
N GLU A 190 -10.81 5.57 18.31
CA GLU A 190 -11.08 6.07 19.65
C GLU A 190 -12.27 7.04 19.66
N SER A 191 -12.29 7.96 18.70
CA SER A 191 -13.33 9.01 18.63
C SER A 191 -14.73 8.44 18.37
N ASP A 192 -14.80 7.36 17.59
CA ASP A 192 -16.06 6.70 17.21
C ASP A 192 -16.38 5.46 18.07
N ASP A 193 -15.57 5.16 19.09
CA ASP A 193 -15.69 3.97 19.96
C ASP A 193 -15.83 2.65 19.17
N ASN A 194 -14.99 2.47 18.15
CA ASN A 194 -15.13 1.37 17.20
C ASN A 194 -13.86 0.52 17.00
N TRP A 195 -12.96 0.49 17.99
CA TRP A 195 -11.78 -0.39 17.99
C TRP A 195 -12.07 -1.87 17.73
N HIS A 196 -13.26 -2.35 18.12
CA HIS A 196 -13.71 -3.73 17.87
C HIS A 196 -13.72 -4.10 16.38
N LEU A 197 -13.82 -3.12 15.47
CA LEU A 197 -13.72 -3.36 14.04
C LEU A 197 -12.36 -3.95 13.67
N VAL A 198 -11.27 -3.46 14.27
CA VAL A 198 -9.89 -3.93 14.01
C VAL A 198 -9.75 -5.41 14.31
N ASP A 199 -10.25 -5.84 15.47
CA ASP A 199 -10.22 -7.24 15.87
C ASP A 199 -11.13 -8.10 14.96
N THR A 200 -12.32 -7.61 14.60
CA THR A 200 -13.24 -8.31 13.69
C THR A 200 -12.61 -8.59 12.33
N VAL A 201 -12.03 -7.58 11.68
CA VAL A 201 -11.35 -7.73 10.38
C VAL A 201 -10.06 -8.53 10.52
N GLY A 202 -9.34 -8.35 11.64
CA GLY A 202 -8.15 -9.11 11.99
C GLY A 202 -8.42 -10.60 12.00
N GLU A 203 -9.46 -11.05 12.71
CA GLU A 203 -9.86 -12.45 12.78
C GLU A 203 -10.27 -13.02 11.41
N GLN A 204 -11.05 -12.27 10.64
CA GLN A 204 -11.47 -12.66 9.29
C GLN A 204 -10.29 -12.89 8.36
N LEU A 205 -9.29 -11.99 8.38
CA LEU A 205 -8.14 -12.05 7.48
C LEU A 205 -7.04 -12.98 7.98
N ALA A 206 -6.89 -13.15 9.29
CA ALA A 206 -5.91 -14.08 9.87
C ALA A 206 -6.15 -15.52 9.36
N GLY A 207 -7.41 -15.93 9.22
CA GLY A 207 -7.79 -17.24 8.67
C GLY A 207 -7.76 -17.35 7.13
N ALA A 208 -7.52 -16.26 6.39
CA ALA A 208 -7.63 -16.21 4.93
C ALA A 208 -6.26 -16.42 4.24
N ASP A 209 -5.74 -17.65 4.23
CA ASP A 209 -4.42 -17.98 3.68
C ASP A 209 -4.25 -17.73 2.17
N ASP A 210 -5.37 -17.69 1.43
CA ASP A 210 -5.45 -17.38 0.01
C ASP A 210 -5.39 -15.87 -0.30
N VAL A 211 -5.42 -15.03 0.72
CA VAL A 211 -5.27 -13.57 0.63
C VAL A 211 -3.86 -13.16 1.04
N TRP A 212 -3.16 -12.46 0.15
CA TRP A 212 -1.87 -11.87 0.46
C TRP A 212 -2.03 -10.60 1.30
N LYS A 213 -1.49 -10.58 2.53
CA LYS A 213 -1.45 -9.39 3.39
C LYS A 213 -0.15 -8.64 3.13
N ALA A 214 -0.27 -7.40 2.66
CA ALA A 214 0.87 -6.64 2.14
C ALA A 214 0.80 -5.16 2.52
N THR A 215 1.95 -4.51 2.59
CA THR A 215 2.01 -3.04 2.58
C THR A 215 1.74 -2.48 1.18
N ASN A 216 1.53 -1.18 1.06
CA ASN A 216 1.34 -0.53 -0.23
C ASN A 216 2.61 -0.66 -1.10
N ALA A 217 3.79 -0.45 -0.54
CA ALA A 217 5.07 -0.62 -1.21
C ALA A 217 5.28 -2.05 -1.72
N GLU A 218 4.89 -3.06 -0.94
CA GLU A 218 4.98 -4.46 -1.39
C GLU A 218 4.10 -4.71 -2.62
N ILE A 219 2.87 -4.20 -2.63
CA ILE A 219 1.94 -4.31 -3.78
C ILE A 219 2.51 -3.60 -5.01
N VAL A 220 3.03 -2.38 -4.83
CA VAL A 220 3.61 -1.57 -5.92
C VAL A 220 4.87 -2.24 -6.47
N ALA A 221 5.79 -2.66 -5.61
CA ALA A 221 7.02 -3.34 -6.01
C ALA A 221 6.73 -4.65 -6.76
N TYR A 222 5.73 -5.42 -6.31
CA TYR A 222 5.30 -6.64 -6.98
C TYR A 222 4.72 -6.35 -8.36
N LYS A 223 3.86 -5.33 -8.48
CA LYS A 223 3.29 -4.97 -9.78
C LYS A 223 4.34 -4.46 -10.76
N GLN A 224 5.29 -3.65 -10.29
CA GLN A 224 6.44 -3.23 -11.10
C GLN A 224 7.32 -4.41 -11.51
N ALA A 225 7.50 -5.42 -10.66
CA ALA A 225 8.25 -6.63 -11.01
C ALA A 225 7.55 -7.44 -12.11
N LEU A 226 6.23 -7.62 -12.03
CA LEU A 226 5.42 -8.24 -13.08
C LEU A 226 5.54 -7.50 -14.40
N ASP A 227 5.43 -6.16 -14.40
CA ASP A 227 5.49 -5.35 -15.61
C ASP A 227 6.86 -5.34 -16.29
N ARG A 228 7.92 -5.69 -15.54
CA ARG A 228 9.29 -5.81 -16.05
C ARG A 228 9.64 -7.20 -16.59
N LEU A 229 8.74 -8.18 -16.49
CA LEU A 229 8.95 -9.49 -17.11
C LEU A 229 9.19 -9.36 -18.62
N ARG A 230 10.09 -10.18 -19.14
CA ARG A 230 10.45 -10.18 -20.57
C ARG A 230 10.11 -11.55 -21.16
N PHE A 231 9.27 -11.57 -22.19
CA PHE A 231 8.84 -12.80 -22.84
C PHE A 231 9.49 -12.97 -24.21
N SER A 232 9.72 -14.22 -24.63
CA SER A 232 9.95 -14.52 -26.04
C SER A 232 8.71 -14.16 -26.86
N ALA A 233 8.89 -13.91 -28.16
CA ALA A 233 7.80 -13.49 -29.04
C ALA A 233 6.66 -14.54 -29.16
N ASP A 234 6.97 -15.81 -28.94
CA ASP A 234 6.01 -16.93 -28.91
C ASP A 234 5.48 -17.25 -27.50
N CYS A 235 5.87 -16.46 -26.50
CA CYS A 235 5.54 -16.59 -25.08
C CYS A 235 5.95 -17.92 -24.43
N THR A 236 6.91 -18.66 -25.00
CA THR A 236 7.39 -19.94 -24.43
C THR A 236 8.54 -19.79 -23.44
N ILE A 237 9.13 -18.59 -23.34
CA ILE A 237 10.23 -18.27 -22.43
C ILE A 237 9.90 -16.96 -21.72
N VAL A 238 10.16 -16.92 -20.41
CA VAL A 238 10.08 -15.72 -19.58
C VAL A 238 11.40 -15.47 -18.86
N HIS A 239 11.81 -14.22 -18.79
CA HIS A 239 12.91 -13.76 -17.95
C HIS A 239 12.38 -12.77 -16.91
N ASN A 240 12.68 -13.02 -15.64
CA ASN A 240 12.41 -12.11 -14.54
C ASN A 240 13.68 -11.34 -14.16
N PRO A 241 13.82 -10.06 -14.57
CA PRO A 241 15.00 -9.26 -14.24
C PRO A 241 14.97 -8.67 -12.82
N SER A 242 13.92 -8.93 -12.03
CA SER A 242 13.75 -8.34 -10.70
C SER A 242 14.35 -9.21 -9.59
N ALA A 243 14.43 -8.64 -8.38
CA ALA A 243 14.83 -9.35 -7.17
C ALA A 243 13.66 -10.06 -6.46
N LEU A 244 12.44 -9.99 -7.01
CA LEU A 244 11.25 -10.63 -6.43
C LEU A 244 10.88 -11.86 -7.25
N GLU A 245 10.49 -12.94 -6.58
CA GLU A 245 9.73 -13.99 -7.25
C GLU A 245 8.36 -13.43 -7.64
N VAL A 246 7.98 -13.63 -8.90
CA VAL A 246 6.66 -13.24 -9.41
C VAL A 246 5.89 -14.46 -9.87
N TRP A 247 4.57 -14.34 -9.91
CA TRP A 247 3.69 -15.44 -10.29
C TRP A 247 2.86 -15.02 -11.50
N ILE A 248 2.87 -15.86 -12.52
CA ILE A 248 2.06 -15.68 -13.73
C ILE A 248 1.07 -16.84 -13.86
N ALA A 249 0.04 -16.67 -14.70
CA ALA A 249 -0.74 -17.79 -15.18
C ALA A 249 -0.29 -18.15 -16.61
N ALA A 250 0.25 -19.35 -16.80
CA ALA A 250 0.64 -19.90 -18.10
C ALA A 250 -0.34 -21.03 -18.47
N ASP A 251 -1.10 -20.85 -19.55
CA ASP A 251 -2.19 -21.75 -19.97
C ASP A 251 -3.20 -22.07 -18.83
N GLY A 252 -3.38 -21.13 -17.90
CA GLY A 252 -4.30 -21.22 -16.77
C GLY A 252 -3.63 -21.61 -15.44
N GLU A 253 -2.45 -22.23 -15.49
CA GLU A 253 -1.73 -22.72 -14.32
C GLU A 253 -0.85 -21.65 -13.69
N ALA A 254 -0.82 -21.59 -12.36
CA ALA A 254 0.00 -20.65 -11.63
C ALA A 254 1.47 -21.10 -11.64
N VAL A 255 2.34 -20.29 -12.24
CA VAL A 255 3.77 -20.59 -12.39
C VAL A 255 4.61 -19.51 -11.69
N PRO A 256 5.47 -19.89 -10.73
CA PRO A 256 6.44 -18.97 -10.15
C PRO A 256 7.56 -18.70 -11.15
N VAL A 257 8.10 -17.49 -11.18
CA VAL A 257 9.32 -17.11 -11.90
C VAL A 257 10.23 -16.41 -10.90
N GLY A 258 11.30 -17.08 -10.51
CA GLY A 258 12.24 -16.65 -9.49
C GLY A 258 13.05 -15.41 -9.89
N PRO A 259 13.73 -14.77 -8.93
CA PRO A 259 14.53 -13.58 -9.18
C PRO A 259 15.70 -13.88 -10.13
N GLY A 260 15.88 -13.05 -11.16
CA GLY A 260 16.90 -13.26 -12.19
C GLY A 260 16.67 -14.47 -13.10
N GLU A 261 15.56 -15.21 -12.94
CA GLU A 261 15.34 -16.49 -13.60
C GLU A 261 14.99 -16.31 -15.09
N LEU A 262 15.61 -17.13 -15.95
CA LEU A 262 15.17 -17.39 -17.32
C LEU A 262 14.48 -18.76 -17.35
N LYS A 263 13.16 -18.79 -17.52
CA LYS A 263 12.32 -19.99 -17.46
C LYS A 263 11.68 -20.30 -18.80
N ARG A 264 11.68 -21.58 -19.18
CA ARG A 264 10.81 -22.10 -20.24
C ARG A 264 9.46 -22.45 -19.62
N LEU A 265 8.39 -21.97 -20.24
CA LEU A 265 7.01 -22.15 -19.82
C LEU A 265 6.35 -23.34 -20.53
#